data_AF-W6M118-F1
#
_entry.id   AF-W6M118-F1
#
_cell.length_a   1.000
_cell.length_b   1.000
_cell.length_c   1.000
_cell.angle_alpha   90.00
_cell.angle_beta   90.00
_cell.angle_gamma   90.00
#
_symmetry.space_group_name_H-M   'P 1'
#
loop_
_entity.id
_entity.type
_entity.pdbx_description
1 polymer ?
#
loop_
_entity_poly.entity_id
_entity_poly.type
_entity_poly.pdbx_seq_one_letter_code
_entity_poly.pdbx_strand_id
1 'polypeptide(L)' 'MEELMVELKEKYTIALVTHNMQQAMRVADTTAFFGVDISQGSRTGYLVEMGPTKQIFEQPAQQLTREYVRGEFS' A
#
# COMPACT_ATOMS: atom_id res chain seq x y z
N MET A 1 -15.27 -11.68 -3.99
CA MET A 1 -14.93 -10.24 -4.12
C MET A 1 -13.59 -10.03 -4.82
N GLU A 2 -12.51 -10.72 -4.42
CA GLU A 2 -11.19 -10.54 -5.07
C GLU A 2 -11.19 -10.88 -6.57
N GLU A 3 -11.82 -11.99 -6.98
CA GLU A 3 -11.97 -12.34 -8.41
C GLU A 3 -12.64 -11.23 -9.22
N LEU A 4 -13.72 -10.64 -8.69
CA LEU A 4 -14.41 -9.52 -9.34
C LEU A 4 -13.48 -8.30 -9.48
N MET A 5 -12.65 -8.01 -8.49
CA MET A 5 -11.69 -6.90 -8.58
C MET A 5 -10.61 -7.16 -9.63
N VAL A 6 -10.15 -8.40 -9.75
CA VAL A 6 -9.21 -8.80 -10.80
C VAL A 6 -9.84 -8.70 -12.18
N GLU A 7 -11.09 -9.12 -12.36
CA GLU A 7 -11.79 -8.95 -13.63
C GLU A 7 -12.05 -7.47 -13.98
N LEU A 8 -12.37 -6.64 -12.97
CA LEU A 8 -12.66 -5.23 -13.20
C LEU A 8 -11.40 -4.42 -13.53
N LYS A 9 -10.24 -4.77 -12.97
CA LYS A 9 -8.99 -4.02 -13.24
C LYS A 9 -8.53 -4.15 -14.70
N GLU A 10 -8.93 -5.22 -15.40
CA GLU A 10 -8.69 -5.39 -16.84
C GLU A 10 -9.48 -4.38 -17.69
N LYS A 11 -10.57 -3.83 -17.14
CA LYS A 11 -11.49 -2.92 -17.85
C LYS A 11 -11.44 -1.48 -17.35
N TYR A 12 -10.98 -1.27 -16.12
CA TYR A 12 -11.02 0.01 -15.44
C TYR A 12 -9.72 0.28 -14.67
N THR A 13 -9.34 1.56 -14.59
CA THR A 13 -8.34 2.00 -13.63
C THR A 13 -8.99 2.11 -12.25
N ILE A 14 -8.55 1.29 -11.31
CA ILE A 14 -9.10 1.22 -9.95
C ILE A 14 -8.07 1.79 -8.97
N ALA A 15 -8.49 2.78 -8.18
CA ALA A 15 -7.75 3.24 -7.01
C ALA A 15 -8.45 2.72 -5.75
N LEU A 16 -7.74 1.94 -4.94
CA LEU A 16 -8.23 1.37 -3.69
C LEU A 16 -7.42 1.91 -2.51
N VAL A 17 -8.11 2.30 -1.45
CA VAL A 17 -7.50 2.59 -0.15
C VAL A 17 -7.96 1.52 0.83
N THR A 18 -7.01 0.77 1.39
CA THR A 18 -7.30 -0.32 2.33
C THR A 18 -6.18 -0.45 3.36
N HIS A 19 -6.54 -0.89 4.57
CA HIS A 19 -5.59 -1.34 5.58
C HIS A 19 -5.38 -2.87 5.51
N ASN A 20 -6.16 -3.59 4.69
CA ASN A 20 -6.00 -5.01 4.48
C ASN A 20 -4.87 -5.27 3.48
N MET A 21 -3.67 -5.35 4.03
CA MET A 21 -2.42 -5.60 3.30
C MET A 21 -2.43 -6.92 2.53
N GLN A 22 -3.02 -7.98 3.10
CA GLN A 22 -3.10 -9.29 2.42
C GLN A 22 -3.96 -9.24 1.16
N GLN A 23 -5.07 -8.51 1.20
CA GLN A 23 -5.92 -8.30 0.04
C GLN A 23 -5.20 -7.44 -1.01
N ALA A 24 -4.58 -6.33 -0.59
CA ALA A 24 -3.83 -5.45 -1.49
C ALA A 24 -2.73 -6.21 -2.24
N MET A 25 -1.99 -7.08 -1.54
CA MET A 25 -0.95 -7.93 -2.12
C MET A 25 -1.48 -8.86 -3.23
N ARG A 26 -2.74 -9.30 -3.13
CA ARG A 26 -3.36 -10.21 -4.11
C ARG A 26 -3.97 -9.51 -5.31
N VAL A 27 -4.53 -8.30 -5.13
CA VAL A 27 -5.33 -7.65 -6.18
C VAL A 27 -4.65 -6.46 -6.86
N ALA A 28 -3.73 -5.76 -6.18
CA ALA A 28 -3.14 -4.53 -6.69
C ALA A 28 -1.91 -4.79 -7.57
N ASP A 29 -1.82 -4.10 -8.71
CA ASP A 29 -0.61 -4.13 -9.55
C ASP A 29 0.50 -3.23 -8.99
N THR A 30 0.10 -2.06 -8.51
CA THR A 30 0.99 -1.04 -7.92
C THR A 30 0.46 -0.69 -6.54
N THR A 31 1.36 -0.59 -5.57
CA THR A 31 1.04 -0.19 -4.19
C THR A 31 1.77 1.11 -3.87
N ALA A 32 1.04 2.04 -3.24
CA ALA A 32 1.58 3.28 -2.68
C ALA A 32 1.36 3.26 -1.16
N PHE A 33 2.44 3.37 -0.41
CA PHE A 33 2.43 3.43 1.04
C PHE A 33 2.49 4.89 1.51
N PHE A 34 1.52 5.28 2.34
CA PHE A 34 1.41 6.61 2.90
C PHE A 34 1.71 6.58 4.40
N GLY A 35 2.64 7.43 4.82
CA GLY A 35 2.94 7.71 6.22
C GLY A 35 2.22 8.97 6.68
N VAL A 36 2.28 9.23 7.99
CA VAL A 36 1.74 10.44 8.60
C VAL A 36 2.86 11.18 9.31
N ASP A 37 3.03 12.45 8.99
CA ASP A 37 3.90 13.38 9.71
C ASP A 37 3.06 14.26 10.65
N ILE A 38 3.54 14.41 11.88
CA ILE A 38 2.93 15.23 12.94
C ILE A 38 3.90 16.29 13.50
N SER A 39 5.09 16.43 12.91
CA SER A 39 6.17 17.30 13.40
C SER A 39 5.81 18.79 13.45
N GLN A 40 4.89 19.24 12.59
CA GLN A 40 4.48 20.65 12.47
C GLN A 40 3.21 21.00 13.27
N GLY A 41 2.80 20.15 14.21
CA GLY A 41 1.54 20.32 14.97
C GLY A 41 0.27 20.10 14.13
N SER A 42 0.42 19.73 12.87
CA SER A 42 -0.65 19.38 11.93
C SER A 42 -0.39 17.98 11.35
N ARG A 43 -1.44 17.20 11.14
CA ARG A 43 -1.36 15.81 10.66
C ARG A 43 -1.35 15.78 9.13
N THR A 44 -0.18 15.58 8.54
CA THR A 44 -0.01 15.56 7.07
C THR A 44 0.37 14.17 6.59
N GLY A 45 -0.43 13.61 5.68
CA GLY A 45 -0.07 12.36 5.00
C GLY A 45 0.98 12.63 3.92
N TYR A 46 1.99 11.77 3.82
CA TYR A 46 2.99 11.86 2.76
C TYR A 46 3.22 10.49 2.13
N LEU A 47 3.53 10.49 0.84
CA LEU A 47 3.90 9.28 0.12
C LEU A 47 5.30 8.85 0.57
N VAL A 48 5.39 7.69 1.20
CA VAL A 48 6.65 7.11 1.68
C VAL A 48 7.31 6.33 0.53
N GLU A 49 6.55 5.45 -0.12
CA GLU A 49 7.06 4.58 -1.17
C GLU A 49 5.95 4.20 -2.16
N MET A 50 6.28 4.06 -3.44
CA MET A 50 5.36 3.58 -4.47
C MET A 50 6.11 2.68 -5.44
N GLY A 51 5.50 1.57 -5.84
CA GLY A 51 6.10 0.63 -6.79
C GLY A 51 5.24 -0.60 -7.04
N PRO A 52 5.77 -1.58 -7.81
CA PRO A 52 5.11 -2.85 -8.02
C PRO A 52 4.74 -3.49 -6.68
N THR A 53 3.50 -3.94 -6.53
CA THR A 53 2.99 -4.49 -5.25
C THR A 53 3.95 -5.55 -4.69
N LYS A 54 4.37 -6.51 -5.51
CA LYS A 54 5.32 -7.55 -5.09
C LYS A 54 6.62 -6.99 -4.46
N GLN A 55 7.19 -5.94 -5.05
CA GLN A 55 8.40 -5.30 -4.53
C GLN A 55 8.13 -4.65 -3.16
N ILE A 56 7.04 -3.89 -3.04
CA ILE A 56 6.67 -3.19 -1.81
C ILE A 56 6.49 -4.17 -0.63
N PHE A 57 5.90 -5.34 -0.88
CA PHE A 57 5.63 -6.34 0.16
C PHE A 57 6.81 -7.27 0.46
N GLU A 58 7.60 -7.68 -0.55
CA GLU A 58 8.69 -8.65 -0.35
C GLU A 58 10.03 -7.97 -0.03
N GLN A 59 10.33 -6.85 -0.70
CA GLN A 59 11.62 -6.16 -0.63
C GLN A 59 11.43 -4.63 -0.69
N PRO A 60 10.76 -4.03 0.32
CA PRO A 60 10.59 -2.58 0.37
C PRO A 60 11.94 -1.87 0.41
N ALA A 61 12.05 -0.75 -0.31
CA ALA A 61 13.25 0.07 -0.33
C ALA A 61 13.32 0.98 0.90
N GLN A 62 12.17 1.48 1.39
CA GLN A 62 12.13 2.37 2.55
C GLN A 62 12.05 1.60 3.86
N GLN A 63 12.75 2.09 4.88
CA GLN A 63 12.73 1.52 6.22
C GLN A 63 11.33 1.56 6.84
N LEU A 64 10.63 2.69 6.74
CA LEU A 64 9.26 2.85 7.26
C LEU A 64 8.27 1.86 6.63
N THR A 65 8.36 1.63 5.31
CA THR A 65 7.55 0.63 4.62
C THR A 65 7.87 -0.78 5.15
N ARG A 66 9.16 -1.09 5.37
CA ARG A 66 9.61 -2.38 5.89
C ARG A 66 9.09 -2.67 7.30
N GLU A 67 9.14 -1.67 8.18
CA GLU A 67 8.64 -1.74 9.56
C GLU A 67 7.11 -1.97 9.56
N TYR A 68 6.38 -1.25 8.70
CA TYR A 68 4.93 -1.39 8.57
C TYR A 68 4.52 -2.77 8.03
N VAL A 69 5.12 -3.22 6.92
CA VAL A 69 4.81 -4.52 6.27
C VAL A 69 5.14 -5.71 7.18
N ARG A 70 6.18 -5.61 8.02
CA ARG A 70 6.60 -6.69 8.93
C ARG A 70 5.75 -6.81 10.21
N GLY A 71 4.80 -5.90 10.43
CA GLY A 71 3.85 -6.01 11.53
C GLY A 71 4.32 -5.42 12.86
N GLU A 72 5.24 -4.44 12.86
CA GLU A 72 5.51 -3.64 14.07
C GLU A 72 4.32 -2.75 14.49
N PHE A 73 3.25 -2.74 13.69
CA PHE A 73 1.98 -2.10 14.00
C PHE A 73 0.84 -3.10 13.74
N SER A 74 0.68 -4.07 14.64
CA SER A 74 -0.50 -4.96 14.73
C SER A 74 -1.37 -4.55 15.90
#